data_AF-A0A538ELP1-F1
#
_entry.id   AF-A0A538ELP1-F1
#
_cell.length_a   1.000
_cell.length_b   1.000
_cell.length_c   1.000
_cell.angle_alpha   90.00
_cell.angle_beta   90.00
_cell.angle_gamma   90.00
#
_symmetry.space_group_name_H-M   'P 1'
#
loop_
_entity.id
_entity.type
_entity.pdbx_description
1 polymer ?
#
loop_
_entity_poly.entity_id
_entity_poly.type
_entity_poly.pdbx_seq_one_letter_code
_entity_poly.pdbx_strand_id
1 'polypeptide(L)'
;GAVLVPGLGHAAAPVRGQTLMPNVVYSRQVEFTAHGPVVEHVIVAPKPTGLYSLKSVLSNNAVQGAERLTSMEKRVSTDATVAGINGGSGTVLRGGILDVAPADGRSSVGIDTDGTLHVDRVTLAGTWQGSGQRRILGINEAPRANRATLYTRAWGARTPGESGGAYAVLQPFPASAPNAALTATVTGYLQGGNQPIPADGAVLVARGTQAGLLTAEAPVGSKVTVVLTLTPPWANVPEGLGGGPVIVRGGKPVFRSFENFESEQLIYRTARSAVGQTADGRIVLLVADGKQPGYSTGLTNFELALTMMRLGCVSASALASGPTAAMAFDGNLLDRPSARRESAAGAALTLNYYGVYAPPLQTKAVPPTGSLSLTYKLVRQSKVTATTAGPNGDVVSVDSASHPPGTYRFNWVALGRPAGDYTFRVAADDDQGRHSVAERDFTVGR
;
A
#
# COMPACT_ATOMS: atom_id res chain seq x y z
N GLY A 1 9.73 34.15 34.64
CA GLY A 1 9.18 32.95 33.98
C GLY A 1 8.27 33.40 32.86
N ALA A 2 8.70 33.21 31.61
CA ALA A 2 7.86 33.50 30.46
C ALA A 2 7.08 32.23 30.12
N VAL A 3 5.75 32.30 30.28
CA VAL A 3 4.83 31.23 29.92
C VAL A 3 4.77 31.16 28.39
N LEU A 4 5.28 30.07 27.83
CA LEU A 4 5.07 29.73 26.42
C LEU A 4 3.61 29.32 26.23
N VAL A 5 2.85 30.15 25.53
CA VAL A 5 1.53 29.78 25.00
C VAL A 5 1.76 28.77 23.87
N PRO A 6 1.16 27.57 23.90
CA PRO A 6 1.24 26.64 22.78
C PRO A 6 0.51 27.27 21.58
N GLY A 7 1.23 27.36 20.46
CA GLY A 7 0.68 27.88 19.22
C GLY A 7 -0.57 27.10 18.80
N LEU A 8 -1.64 27.84 18.51
CA LEU A 8 -2.84 27.32 17.87
C LEU A 8 -2.42 26.59 16.58
N GLY A 9 -2.49 25.26 16.61
CA GLY A 9 -2.33 24.44 15.42
C GLY A 9 -3.40 24.89 14.42
N HIS A 10 -2.97 25.39 13.26
CA HIS A 10 -3.89 25.61 12.16
C HIS A 10 -4.45 24.24 11.77
N ALA A 11 -5.69 23.96 12.17
CA ALA A 11 -6.41 22.81 11.64
C ALA A 11 -6.49 23.00 10.12
N ALA A 12 -5.86 22.10 9.37
CA ALA A 12 -5.93 22.12 7.91
C ALA A 12 -7.40 22.09 7.48
N ALA A 13 -7.78 22.95 6.53
CA ALA A 13 -9.13 22.99 6.02
C ALA A 13 -9.54 21.59 5.49
N PRO A 14 -10.78 21.14 5.70
CA PRO A 14 -11.22 19.85 5.23
C PRO A 14 -11.12 19.78 3.71
N VAL A 15 -10.41 18.76 3.20
CA VAL A 15 -10.34 18.47 1.77
C VAL A 15 -11.75 18.13 1.28
N ARG A 16 -12.31 18.97 0.41
CA ARG A 16 -13.62 18.74 -0.22
C ARG A 16 -13.43 17.89 -1.47
N GLY A 17 -14.34 16.93 -1.68
CA GLY A 17 -14.23 16.02 -2.81
C GLY A 17 -15.31 14.94 -2.83
N GLN A 18 -15.15 14.00 -3.75
CA GLN A 18 -16.01 12.82 -3.88
C GLN A 18 -15.67 11.81 -2.78
N THR A 19 -16.69 11.26 -2.11
CA THR A 19 -16.48 10.10 -1.24
C THR A 19 -16.26 8.85 -2.09
N LEU A 20 -15.09 8.22 -1.97
CA LEU A 20 -14.78 6.97 -2.67
C LEU A 20 -15.42 5.78 -1.96
N MET A 21 -15.20 5.69 -0.65
CA MET A 21 -15.74 4.69 0.27
C MET A 21 -15.99 5.38 1.62
N PRO A 22 -16.71 4.76 2.58
CA PRO A 22 -17.05 5.41 3.85
C PRO A 22 -15.86 6.14 4.47
N ASN A 23 -16.03 7.42 4.80
CA ASN A 23 -15.03 8.32 5.38
C ASN A 23 -13.73 8.54 4.58
N VAL A 24 -13.67 8.12 3.31
CA VAL A 24 -12.51 8.34 2.43
C VAL A 24 -12.89 9.29 1.31
N VAL A 25 -12.23 10.44 1.27
CA VAL A 25 -12.52 11.53 0.33
C VAL A 25 -11.41 11.62 -0.71
N TYR A 26 -11.80 11.68 -1.97
CA TYR A 26 -10.95 11.98 -3.11
C TYR A 26 -11.23 13.38 -3.65
N SER A 27 -10.17 14.15 -3.87
CA SER A 27 -10.22 15.49 -4.42
C SER A 27 -9.27 15.61 -5.60
N ARG A 28 -9.77 16.14 -6.72
CA ARG A 28 -8.95 16.57 -7.85
C ARG A 28 -8.81 18.08 -7.80
N GLN A 29 -7.58 18.58 -7.67
CA GLN A 29 -7.25 19.99 -7.50
C GLN A 29 -6.40 20.46 -8.69
N VAL A 30 -6.51 21.75 -9.01
CA VAL A 30 -5.68 22.39 -10.03
C VAL A 30 -5.08 23.66 -9.44
N GLU A 31 -3.76 23.73 -9.36
CA GLU A 31 -3.03 24.93 -8.95
C GLU A 31 -2.37 25.56 -10.18
N PHE A 32 -2.60 26.85 -10.40
CA PHE A 32 -1.89 27.60 -11.43
C PHE A 32 -0.62 28.20 -10.84
N THR A 33 0.53 27.76 -11.34
CA THR A 33 1.84 28.24 -10.90
C THR A 33 2.48 29.11 -11.98
N ALA A 34 3.57 29.81 -11.63
CA ALA A 34 4.40 30.51 -12.61
C ALA A 34 4.99 29.59 -13.71
N HIS A 35 4.96 28.27 -13.50
CA HIS A 35 5.45 27.28 -14.46
C HIS A 35 4.33 26.58 -15.24
N GLY A 36 3.07 27.00 -15.05
CA GLY A 36 1.89 26.39 -15.65
C GLY A 36 1.02 25.65 -14.62
N PRO A 37 -0.09 25.03 -15.09
CA PRO A 37 -1.00 24.30 -14.22
C PRO A 37 -0.32 23.06 -13.63
N VAL A 38 -0.70 22.71 -12.41
CA VAL A 38 -0.41 21.44 -11.76
C VAL A 38 -1.74 20.80 -11.36
N VAL A 39 -1.97 19.57 -11.79
CA VAL A 39 -3.14 18.78 -11.41
C VAL A 39 -2.73 17.82 -10.30
N GLU A 40 -3.43 17.89 -9.18
CA GLU A 40 -3.17 17.10 -7.99
C GLU A 40 -4.39 16.22 -7.65
N HIS A 41 -4.13 14.98 -7.31
CA HIS A 41 -5.09 13.96 -6.91
C HIS A 41 -4.81 13.61 -5.46
N VAL A 42 -5.78 13.87 -4.57
CA VAL A 42 -5.61 13.72 -3.12
C VAL A 42 -6.66 12.79 -2.57
N ILE A 43 -6.23 11.73 -1.88
CA ILE A 43 -7.09 10.90 -1.04
C ILE A 43 -6.79 11.22 0.42
N VAL A 44 -7.83 11.54 1.18
CA VAL A 44 -7.76 11.67 2.63
C VAL A 44 -8.58 10.55 3.25
N ALA A 45 -7.95 9.80 4.14
CA ALA A 45 -8.51 8.61 4.76
C ALA A 45 -8.37 8.63 6.28
N PRO A 46 -9.21 7.88 7.02
CA PRO A 46 -9.06 7.73 8.46
C PRO A 46 -7.72 7.12 8.84
N LYS A 47 -7.38 7.20 10.14
CA LYS A 47 -6.24 6.47 10.70
C LYS A 47 -6.40 4.98 10.36
N PRO A 48 -5.35 4.28 9.87
CA PRO A 48 -5.45 2.93 9.33
C PRO A 48 -5.55 1.88 10.44
N THR A 49 -6.67 1.93 11.17
CA THR A 49 -7.06 1.05 12.27
C THR A 49 -8.53 0.65 12.11
N GLY A 50 -8.98 -0.38 12.83
CA GLY A 50 -10.36 -0.84 12.82
C GLY A 50 -10.78 -1.42 11.47
N LEU A 51 -11.59 -0.68 10.71
CA LEU A 51 -12.03 -1.07 9.36
C LEU A 51 -11.02 -0.71 8.25
N TYR A 52 -9.98 0.05 8.58
CA TYR A 52 -8.98 0.51 7.62
C TYR A 52 -7.62 -0.09 7.91
N SER A 53 -6.84 -0.33 6.86
CA SER A 53 -5.40 -0.62 6.97
C SER A 53 -4.66 -0.01 5.78
N LEU A 54 -3.39 0.30 5.96
CA LEU A 54 -2.50 0.70 4.88
C LEU A 54 -1.48 -0.41 4.67
N LYS A 55 -1.45 -1.02 3.48
CA LYS A 55 -0.68 -2.24 3.21
C LYS A 55 0.28 -2.09 2.04
N SER A 56 1.38 -2.81 2.11
CA SER A 56 2.30 -2.96 1.00
C SER A 56 1.84 -4.11 0.09
N VAL A 57 1.85 -3.86 -1.22
CA VAL A 57 1.49 -4.85 -2.25
C VAL A 57 2.63 -5.01 -3.23
N LEU A 58 3.11 -6.25 -3.42
CA LEU A 58 4.09 -6.58 -4.45
C LEU A 58 3.43 -6.81 -5.80
N SER A 59 4.13 -6.48 -6.87
CA SER A 59 3.75 -6.85 -8.24
C SER A 59 3.67 -8.35 -8.40
N ASN A 60 2.59 -8.87 -8.98
CA ASN A 60 2.42 -10.30 -9.24
C ASN A 60 2.61 -11.19 -8.00
N ASN A 61 2.47 -10.64 -6.78
CA ASN A 61 2.83 -11.29 -5.51
C ASN A 61 4.31 -11.76 -5.44
N ALA A 62 5.20 -11.09 -6.15
CA ALA A 62 6.62 -11.40 -6.18
C ALA A 62 7.48 -10.13 -6.23
N VAL A 63 8.70 -10.22 -5.72
CA VAL A 63 9.71 -9.16 -5.84
C VAL A 63 10.11 -8.97 -7.30
N GLN A 64 10.09 -10.05 -8.09
CA GLN A 64 10.39 -10.00 -9.51
C GLN A 64 9.22 -9.46 -10.33
N GLY A 65 9.57 -8.63 -11.31
CA GLY A 65 8.65 -8.11 -12.31
C GLY A 65 8.05 -6.77 -11.93
N ALA A 66 7.02 -6.39 -12.66
CA ALA A 66 6.25 -5.18 -12.43
C ALA A 66 4.79 -5.44 -12.78
N GLU A 67 3.88 -4.74 -12.11
CA GLU A 67 2.45 -4.84 -12.33
C GLU A 67 1.87 -3.41 -12.34
N ARG A 68 0.80 -3.19 -13.12
CA ARG A 68 0.05 -1.92 -13.06
C ARG A 68 -0.64 -1.79 -11.70
N LEU A 69 -0.74 -0.58 -11.16
CA LEU A 69 -1.45 -0.33 -9.91
C LEU A 69 -2.90 -0.79 -10.02
N THR A 70 -3.57 -0.51 -11.14
CA THR A 70 -4.95 -0.98 -11.37
C THR A 70 -5.08 -2.50 -11.35
N SER A 71 -4.07 -3.24 -11.82
CA SER A 71 -4.06 -4.71 -11.74
C SER A 71 -3.81 -5.21 -10.32
N MET A 72 -2.87 -4.59 -9.59
CA MET A 72 -2.62 -4.89 -8.18
C MET A 72 -3.90 -4.68 -7.35
N GLU A 73 -4.60 -3.57 -7.55
CA GLU A 73 -5.86 -3.29 -6.86
C GLU A 73 -6.95 -4.31 -7.20
N LYS A 74 -7.11 -4.70 -8.48
CA LYS A 74 -8.09 -5.73 -8.86
C LYS A 74 -7.86 -7.06 -8.13
N ARG A 75 -6.59 -7.42 -7.94
CA ARG A 75 -6.21 -8.62 -7.19
C ARG A 75 -6.49 -8.50 -5.69
N VAL A 76 -6.31 -7.32 -5.11
CA VAL A 76 -6.62 -7.04 -3.69
C VAL A 76 -8.13 -6.84 -3.46
N SER A 77 -8.88 -6.46 -4.50
CA SER A 77 -10.29 -6.09 -4.40
C SER A 77 -11.20 -7.23 -3.90
N THR A 78 -10.75 -8.50 -3.98
CA THR A 78 -11.49 -9.63 -3.38
C THR A 78 -11.53 -9.57 -1.87
N ASP A 79 -10.51 -8.98 -1.24
CA ASP A 79 -10.28 -9.02 0.21
C ASP A 79 -10.51 -7.65 0.88
N ALA A 80 -10.62 -6.58 0.08
CA ALA A 80 -10.88 -5.23 0.55
C ALA A 80 -11.53 -4.35 -0.54
N THR A 81 -12.25 -3.31 -0.16
CA THR A 81 -12.44 -2.16 -1.06
C THR A 81 -11.18 -1.31 -0.97
N VAL A 82 -10.55 -1.02 -2.10
CA VAL A 82 -9.15 -0.58 -2.14
C VAL A 82 -8.98 0.73 -2.91
N ALA A 83 -8.17 1.62 -2.37
CA ALA A 83 -7.56 2.73 -3.10
C ALA A 83 -6.04 2.68 -2.89
N GLY A 84 -5.25 3.25 -3.77
CA GLY A 84 -3.81 3.13 -3.64
C GLY A 84 -3.02 4.04 -4.55
N ILE A 85 -1.71 4.03 -4.29
CA ILE A 85 -0.70 4.71 -5.10
C ILE A 85 0.51 3.79 -5.29
N ASN A 86 1.27 3.99 -6.37
CA ASN A 86 2.50 3.23 -6.59
C ASN A 86 3.56 3.52 -5.51
N GLY A 87 4.32 2.49 -5.16
CA GLY A 87 5.44 2.58 -4.24
C GLY A 87 6.73 3.07 -4.90
N GLY A 88 7.72 3.40 -4.07
CA GLY A 88 9.09 3.57 -4.53
C GLY A 88 9.88 2.26 -4.51
N SER A 89 11.13 2.34 -4.95
CA SER A 89 12.10 1.25 -4.78
C SER A 89 12.57 1.13 -3.33
N GLY A 90 12.86 -0.07 -2.85
CA GLY A 90 13.45 -0.29 -1.52
C GLY A 90 12.67 -1.34 -0.73
N THR A 91 12.65 -1.20 0.59
CA THR A 91 12.05 -2.16 1.53
C THR A 91 10.67 -2.63 1.09
N VAL A 92 10.38 -3.91 1.27
CA VAL A 92 8.99 -4.37 1.29
C VAL A 92 8.83 -5.28 2.48
N LEU A 93 7.96 -4.87 3.41
CA LEU A 93 7.59 -5.59 4.61
C LEU A 93 6.07 -5.78 4.55
N ARG A 94 5.58 -7.02 4.61
CA ARG A 94 4.15 -7.35 4.50
C ARG A 94 3.75 -8.28 5.63
N GLY A 95 2.78 -7.88 6.45
CA GLY A 95 2.39 -8.67 7.62
C GLY A 95 3.55 -9.08 8.53
N GLY A 96 4.59 -8.25 8.67
CA GLY A 96 5.80 -8.53 9.45
C GLY A 96 6.83 -9.42 8.76
N ILE A 97 6.63 -9.79 7.50
CA ILE A 97 7.57 -10.59 6.70
C ILE A 97 8.40 -9.67 5.82
N LEU A 98 9.73 -9.71 5.96
CA LEU A 98 10.64 -8.92 5.14
C LEU A 98 10.84 -9.61 3.79
N ASP A 99 10.28 -9.03 2.74
CA ASP A 99 10.38 -9.51 1.37
C ASP A 99 11.52 -8.83 0.61
N VAL A 100 11.78 -7.56 0.84
CA VAL A 100 12.87 -6.82 0.18
C VAL A 100 13.61 -6.01 1.23
N ALA A 101 14.95 -6.07 1.20
CA ALA A 101 15.80 -5.28 2.07
C ALA A 101 15.63 -3.76 1.85
N PRO A 102 15.83 -2.93 2.89
CA PRO A 102 15.92 -1.49 2.72
C PRO A 102 17.02 -1.05 1.76
N ALA A 103 16.76 0.04 1.05
CA ALA A 103 17.74 0.67 0.19
C ALA A 103 18.70 1.53 1.02
N ASP A 104 20.00 1.35 0.81
CA ASP A 104 21.04 2.04 1.55
C ASP A 104 20.91 3.57 1.43
N GLY A 105 20.94 4.25 2.59
CA GLY A 105 20.89 5.71 2.66
C GLY A 105 19.55 6.33 2.25
N ARG A 106 18.48 5.54 2.10
CA ARG A 106 17.13 6.01 1.80
C ARG A 106 16.16 5.72 2.93
N SER A 107 15.13 6.57 3.02
CA SER A 107 14.00 6.37 3.91
C SER A 107 13.07 5.28 3.36
N SER A 108 12.38 4.62 4.28
CA SER A 108 11.26 3.73 4.02
C SER A 108 10.06 4.23 4.81
N VAL A 109 8.88 3.98 4.25
CA VAL A 109 7.62 4.22 4.92
C VAL A 109 7.24 2.95 5.68
N GLY A 110 6.82 3.10 6.94
CA GLY A 110 6.27 2.02 7.75
C GLY A 110 4.93 2.42 8.34
N ILE A 111 4.03 1.47 8.53
CA ILE A 111 2.78 1.65 9.28
C ILE A 111 2.79 0.68 10.44
N ASP A 112 2.74 1.22 11.66
CA ASP A 112 2.67 0.39 12.86
C ASP A 112 1.25 -0.11 13.17
N THR A 113 1.16 -1.02 14.13
CA THR A 113 -0.11 -1.59 14.60
C THR A 113 -1.09 -0.56 15.18
N ASP A 114 -0.60 0.60 15.60
CA ASP A 114 -1.44 1.69 16.10
C ASP A 114 -1.93 2.62 14.98
N GLY A 115 -1.52 2.35 13.73
CA GLY A 115 -1.81 3.13 12.54
C GLY A 115 -0.97 4.40 12.42
N THR A 116 0.20 4.45 13.03
CA THR A 116 1.15 5.57 12.93
C THR A 116 2.06 5.38 11.72
N LEU A 117 2.24 6.45 10.94
CA LEU A 117 3.13 6.50 9.79
C LEU A 117 4.55 6.85 10.22
N HIS A 118 5.46 5.92 10.01
CA HIS A 118 6.90 6.07 10.21
C HIS A 118 7.58 6.39 8.89
N VAL A 119 8.52 7.34 8.90
CA VAL A 119 9.38 7.67 7.76
C VAL A 119 10.83 7.67 8.24
N ASP A 120 11.43 6.48 8.17
CA ASP A 120 12.72 6.20 8.79
C ASP A 120 13.75 5.75 7.78
N ARG A 121 15.02 6.05 8.03
CA ARG A 121 16.12 5.41 7.32
C ARG A 121 16.40 4.05 7.97
N VAL A 122 15.80 3.02 7.40
CA VAL A 122 15.98 1.66 7.87
C VAL A 122 17.18 1.03 7.18
N THR A 123 18.02 0.34 7.94
CA THR A 123 19.11 -0.49 7.42
C THR A 123 18.91 -1.95 7.79
N LEU A 124 19.40 -2.87 6.96
CA LEU A 124 19.40 -4.31 7.24
C LEU A 124 20.83 -4.82 7.49
N ALA A 125 21.04 -5.46 8.63
CA ALA A 125 22.17 -6.32 8.90
C ALA A 125 21.71 -7.79 8.89
N GLY A 126 21.79 -8.43 7.71
CA GLY A 126 21.45 -9.83 7.51
C GLY A 126 22.63 -10.75 7.76
N THR A 127 22.43 -11.84 8.51
CA THR A 127 23.45 -12.88 8.72
C THR A 127 22.89 -14.29 8.60
N TRP A 128 23.72 -15.24 8.19
CA TRP A 128 23.51 -16.68 8.40
C TRP A 128 24.65 -17.27 9.23
N GLN A 129 24.37 -18.37 9.92
CA GLN A 129 25.35 -19.12 10.69
C GLN A 129 25.02 -20.61 10.65
N GLY A 130 25.97 -21.42 10.19
CA GLY A 130 25.99 -22.88 10.35
C GLY A 130 26.91 -23.28 11.51
N SER A 131 27.82 -24.25 11.28
CA SER A 131 28.85 -24.65 12.25
C SER A 131 29.99 -23.62 12.41
N GLY A 132 30.13 -22.68 11.47
CA GLY A 132 31.16 -21.66 11.46
C GLY A 132 30.76 -20.33 12.12
N GLN A 133 31.49 -19.28 11.75
CA GLN A 133 31.24 -17.91 12.19
C GLN A 133 29.98 -17.33 11.52
N ARG A 134 29.45 -16.23 12.07
CA ARG A 134 28.36 -15.49 11.42
C ARG A 134 28.84 -14.86 10.12
N ARG A 135 28.04 -14.98 9.07
CA ARG A 135 28.36 -14.49 7.73
C ARG A 135 27.26 -13.58 7.22
N ILE A 136 27.65 -12.50 6.55
CA ILE A 136 26.71 -11.51 6.02
C ILE A 136 25.90 -12.13 4.87
N LEU A 137 24.61 -11.81 4.81
CA LEU A 137 23.74 -12.11 3.68
C LEU A 137 22.87 -10.93 3.24
N GLY A 138 22.31 -11.04 2.05
CA GLY A 138 21.14 -10.27 1.60
C GLY A 138 19.88 -11.13 1.52
N ILE A 139 18.75 -10.54 1.19
CA ILE A 139 17.47 -11.24 0.98
C ILE A 139 16.82 -10.77 -0.32
N ASN A 140 16.33 -11.73 -1.12
CA ASN A 140 15.54 -11.52 -2.34
C ASN A 140 16.04 -10.35 -3.23
N GLU A 141 17.35 -10.28 -3.43
CA GLU A 141 17.99 -9.22 -4.21
C GLU A 141 18.67 -9.80 -5.45
N ALA A 142 19.04 -8.93 -6.38
CA ALA A 142 19.84 -9.35 -7.53
C ALA A 142 21.14 -10.03 -7.07
N PRO A 143 21.58 -11.11 -7.74
CA PRO A 143 22.71 -11.90 -7.31
C PRO A 143 24.01 -11.12 -7.42
N ARG A 144 24.80 -11.13 -6.35
CA ARG A 144 26.11 -10.47 -6.29
C ARG A 144 27.25 -11.48 -6.26
N ALA A 145 28.39 -11.12 -6.82
CA ALA A 145 29.61 -11.93 -6.68
C ALA A 145 30.08 -11.92 -5.22
N ASN A 146 30.63 -13.04 -4.75
CA ASN A 146 31.20 -13.18 -3.40
C ASN A 146 30.23 -12.83 -2.24
N ARG A 147 28.93 -13.08 -2.41
CA ARG A 147 27.89 -12.82 -1.40
C ARG A 147 26.98 -14.03 -1.22
N ALA A 148 26.44 -14.17 -0.01
CA ALA A 148 25.32 -15.07 0.27
C ALA A 148 23.99 -14.29 0.22
N THR A 149 22.96 -14.86 -0.40
CA THR A 149 21.61 -14.28 -0.48
C THR A 149 20.58 -15.35 -0.14
N LEU A 150 19.67 -15.02 0.76
CA LEU A 150 18.49 -15.82 1.05
C LEU A 150 17.42 -15.53 0.00
N TYR A 151 17.00 -16.54 -0.75
CA TYR A 151 15.83 -16.46 -1.63
C TYR A 151 14.67 -17.20 -1.00
N THR A 152 13.62 -16.45 -0.71
CA THR A 152 12.33 -16.94 -0.19
C THR A 152 11.30 -17.00 -1.32
N ARG A 153 10.11 -17.52 -1.05
CA ARG A 153 9.05 -17.60 -2.05
C ARG A 153 8.57 -16.24 -2.56
N ALA A 154 8.86 -15.15 -1.83
CA ALA A 154 8.59 -13.78 -2.26
C ALA A 154 9.45 -13.35 -3.46
N TRP A 155 10.65 -13.92 -3.65
CA TRP A 155 11.43 -13.67 -4.87
C TRP A 155 10.69 -14.18 -6.11
N GLY A 156 10.15 -15.40 -6.02
CA GLY A 156 9.51 -16.11 -7.10
C GLY A 156 9.52 -17.62 -6.83
N ALA A 157 9.15 -18.43 -7.82
CA ALA A 157 9.20 -19.89 -7.70
C ALA A 157 10.63 -20.46 -7.86
N ARG A 158 11.57 -19.65 -8.36
CA ARG A 158 12.93 -20.09 -8.69
C ARG A 158 13.96 -19.02 -8.33
N THR A 159 15.16 -19.42 -7.91
CA THR A 159 16.31 -18.53 -7.67
C THR A 159 16.76 -17.85 -8.97
N PRO A 160 17.63 -16.83 -8.92
CA PRO A 160 18.27 -16.28 -10.12
C PRO A 160 19.05 -17.33 -10.93
N GLY A 161 19.22 -17.07 -12.23
CA GLY A 161 19.77 -18.00 -13.22
C GLY A 161 21.29 -18.18 -13.22
N GLU A 162 22.01 -17.38 -12.45
CA GLU A 162 23.45 -17.30 -12.43
C GLU A 162 24.08 -18.58 -11.86
N SER A 163 24.99 -19.20 -12.61
CA SER A 163 25.72 -20.38 -12.15
C SER A 163 26.95 -20.02 -11.29
N GLY A 164 27.68 -21.04 -10.82
CA GLY A 164 28.94 -20.85 -10.08
C GLY A 164 28.78 -20.51 -8.60
N GLY A 165 27.82 -21.14 -7.92
CA GLY A 165 27.59 -20.97 -6.49
C GLY A 165 27.09 -22.25 -5.82
N ALA A 166 27.02 -22.23 -4.49
CA ALA A 166 26.42 -23.27 -3.68
C ALA A 166 24.98 -22.85 -3.32
N TYR A 167 24.02 -23.77 -3.49
CA TYR A 167 22.59 -23.53 -3.31
C TYR A 167 22.05 -24.47 -2.23
N ALA A 168 22.08 -24.04 -0.98
CA ALA A 168 21.59 -24.83 0.15
C ALA A 168 20.06 -24.68 0.28
N VAL A 169 19.34 -25.79 0.23
CA VAL A 169 17.88 -25.82 0.45
C VAL A 169 17.61 -25.86 1.95
N LEU A 170 16.88 -24.88 2.45
CA LEU A 170 16.46 -24.77 3.84
C LEU A 170 14.97 -25.13 3.92
N GLN A 171 14.64 -26.27 4.51
CA GLN A 171 13.25 -26.74 4.55
C GLN A 171 12.92 -27.60 5.79
N PRO A 172 11.81 -27.32 6.49
CA PRO A 172 10.99 -26.11 6.36
C PRO A 172 11.78 -24.86 6.82
N PHE A 173 11.48 -23.71 6.24
CA PHE A 173 12.06 -22.41 6.66
C PHE A 173 10.95 -21.52 7.21
N PRO A 174 11.12 -20.92 8.41
CA PRO A 174 10.12 -20.01 8.98
C PRO A 174 9.97 -18.75 8.13
N ALA A 175 8.84 -18.04 8.26
CA ALA A 175 8.66 -16.75 7.60
C ALA A 175 9.81 -15.79 7.92
N SER A 176 10.24 -14.96 6.95
CA SER A 176 11.37 -14.03 7.06
C SER A 176 11.08 -12.81 7.95
N ALA A 177 10.59 -13.06 9.16
CA ALA A 177 10.36 -12.02 10.16
C ALA A 177 11.70 -11.37 10.58
N PRO A 178 11.81 -10.04 10.55
CA PRO A 178 13.02 -9.36 10.97
C PRO A 178 13.22 -9.47 12.50
N ASN A 179 14.46 -9.29 12.94
CA ASN A 179 14.89 -9.30 14.34
C ASN A 179 14.65 -10.61 15.10
N ALA A 180 14.33 -11.70 14.38
CA ALA A 180 14.16 -13.03 14.94
C ALA A 180 15.28 -13.98 14.47
N ALA A 181 15.54 -15.02 15.26
CA ALA A 181 16.39 -16.14 14.85
C ALA A 181 15.55 -17.14 14.03
N LEU A 182 15.86 -17.25 12.75
CA LEU A 182 15.17 -18.08 11.77
C LEU A 182 16.00 -19.33 11.51
N THR A 183 15.71 -20.43 12.21
CA THR A 183 16.49 -21.68 12.11
C THR A 183 15.79 -22.70 11.20
N ALA A 184 16.54 -23.34 10.32
CA ALA A 184 16.07 -24.40 9.43
C ALA A 184 17.15 -25.46 9.19
N THR A 185 16.74 -26.65 8.78
CA THR A 185 17.64 -27.74 8.39
C THR A 185 18.02 -27.63 6.92
N VAL A 186 19.28 -27.89 6.59
CA VAL A 186 19.73 -28.04 5.20
C VAL A 186 19.32 -29.41 4.67
N THR A 187 18.39 -29.47 3.72
CA THR A 187 17.87 -30.74 3.18
C THR A 187 18.61 -31.21 1.94
N GLY A 188 19.35 -30.33 1.27
CA GLY A 188 20.11 -30.67 0.08
C GLY A 188 20.86 -29.48 -0.51
N TYR A 189 21.72 -29.79 -1.48
CA TYR A 189 22.36 -28.80 -2.33
C TYR A 189 21.92 -28.97 -3.77
N LEU A 190 21.63 -27.85 -4.42
CA LEU A 190 21.27 -27.80 -5.83
C LEU A 190 22.48 -27.33 -6.65
N GLN A 191 22.53 -27.74 -7.92
CA GLN A 191 23.61 -27.37 -8.84
C GLN A 191 23.07 -26.63 -10.06
N GLY A 192 23.77 -25.56 -10.46
CA GLY A 192 23.32 -24.64 -11.49
C GLY A 192 22.42 -23.53 -10.93
N GLY A 193 22.30 -22.40 -11.63
CA GLY A 193 21.33 -21.37 -11.28
C GLY A 193 19.89 -21.79 -11.61
N ASN A 194 18.94 -20.88 -11.40
CA ASN A 194 17.52 -21.07 -11.69
C ASN A 194 16.90 -22.28 -10.97
N GLN A 195 17.12 -22.39 -9.66
CA GLN A 195 16.71 -23.55 -8.86
C GLN A 195 15.33 -23.37 -8.24
N PRO A 196 14.52 -24.43 -8.07
CA PRO A 196 13.24 -24.33 -7.36
C PRO A 196 13.40 -23.81 -5.93
N ILE A 197 12.55 -22.87 -5.52
CA ILE A 197 12.41 -22.45 -4.13
C ILE A 197 11.22 -23.22 -3.53
N PRO A 198 11.41 -24.05 -2.48
CA PRO A 198 10.32 -24.78 -1.85
C PRO A 198 9.19 -23.86 -1.36
N ALA A 199 7.95 -24.33 -1.40
CA ALA A 199 6.78 -23.53 -1.01
C ALA A 199 6.77 -23.19 0.50
N ASP A 200 7.30 -24.09 1.32
CA ASP A 200 7.45 -24.03 2.78
C ASP A 200 8.91 -23.82 3.20
N GLY A 201 9.76 -23.32 2.30
CA GLY A 201 11.20 -23.22 2.51
C GLY A 201 11.86 -22.01 1.87
N ALA A 202 13.19 -22.04 1.86
CA ALA A 202 14.02 -21.03 1.24
C ALA A 202 15.27 -21.68 0.63
N VAL A 203 15.99 -20.93 -0.21
CA VAL A 203 17.30 -21.33 -0.72
C VAL A 203 18.33 -20.29 -0.33
N LEU A 204 19.36 -20.70 0.40
CA LEU A 204 20.52 -19.87 0.70
C LEU A 204 21.56 -20.08 -0.41
N VAL A 205 21.80 -19.04 -1.19
CA VAL A 205 22.70 -19.09 -2.35
C VAL A 205 23.96 -18.31 -2.03
N ALA A 206 25.11 -18.98 -2.04
CA ALA A 206 26.42 -18.34 -1.87
C ALA A 206 27.24 -18.44 -3.15
N ARG A 207 27.77 -17.31 -3.61
CA ARG A 207 28.56 -17.22 -4.86
C ARG A 207 30.03 -16.94 -4.59
N GLY A 208 30.89 -17.33 -5.54
CA GLY A 208 32.33 -17.07 -5.47
C GLY A 208 32.97 -17.67 -4.22
N THR A 209 33.79 -16.91 -3.51
CA THR A 209 34.51 -17.39 -2.31
C THR A 209 33.59 -17.83 -1.17
N GLN A 210 32.34 -17.35 -1.14
CA GLN A 210 31.36 -17.77 -0.13
C GLN A 210 30.76 -19.15 -0.40
N ALA A 211 30.86 -19.68 -1.61
CA ALA A 211 30.26 -20.96 -1.98
C ALA A 211 30.88 -22.12 -1.20
N GLY A 212 32.22 -22.18 -1.15
CA GLY A 212 32.93 -23.23 -0.39
C GLY A 212 32.66 -23.15 1.12
N LEU A 213 32.53 -21.93 1.65
CA LEU A 213 32.19 -21.69 3.06
C LEU A 213 30.77 -22.19 3.37
N LEU A 214 29.81 -21.92 2.49
CA LEU A 214 28.45 -22.44 2.66
C LEU A 214 28.44 -23.97 2.69
N THR A 215 29.12 -24.64 1.77
CA THR A 215 29.16 -26.11 1.74
C THR A 215 29.87 -26.71 2.96
N ALA A 216 30.95 -26.07 3.44
CA ALA A 216 31.71 -26.56 4.59
C ALA A 216 30.99 -26.34 5.93
N GLU A 217 30.28 -25.22 6.07
CA GLU A 217 29.68 -24.82 7.36
C GLU A 217 28.21 -25.19 7.49
N ALA A 218 27.54 -25.54 6.39
CA ALA A 218 26.13 -25.91 6.37
C ALA A 218 25.88 -27.26 5.65
N PRO A 219 26.58 -28.35 5.99
CA PRO A 219 26.37 -29.65 5.35
C PRO A 219 24.92 -30.14 5.50
N VAL A 220 24.49 -31.03 4.60
CA VAL A 220 23.15 -31.63 4.64
C VAL A 220 22.88 -32.27 6.01
N GLY A 221 21.68 -32.03 6.56
CA GLY A 221 21.26 -32.46 7.89
C GLY A 221 21.63 -31.49 9.03
N SER A 222 22.51 -30.51 8.78
CA SER A 222 22.84 -29.48 9.77
C SER A 222 21.76 -28.39 9.86
N LYS A 223 21.79 -27.63 10.95
CA LYS A 223 20.94 -26.44 11.13
C LYS A 223 21.67 -25.18 10.71
N VAL A 224 20.99 -24.32 9.98
CA VAL A 224 21.41 -22.95 9.68
C VAL A 224 20.46 -21.99 10.39
N THR A 225 21.02 -20.97 11.05
CA THR A 225 20.25 -19.87 11.62
C THR A 225 20.47 -18.60 10.81
N VAL A 226 19.39 -17.98 10.36
CA VAL A 226 19.37 -16.67 9.70
C VAL A 226 18.86 -15.62 10.68
N VAL A 227 19.46 -14.43 10.70
CA VAL A 227 18.97 -13.26 11.43
C VAL A 227 18.95 -12.06 10.50
N LEU A 228 17.79 -11.41 10.38
CA LEU A 228 17.58 -10.21 9.57
C LEU A 228 17.36 -9.01 10.49
N THR A 229 18.42 -8.34 10.92
CA THR A 229 18.31 -7.25 11.91
C THR A 229 17.99 -5.93 11.22
N LEU A 230 16.86 -5.31 11.54
CA LEU A 230 16.54 -3.96 11.09
C LEU A 230 17.02 -2.91 12.09
N THR A 231 17.41 -1.75 11.61
CA THR A 231 17.72 -0.58 12.46
C THR A 231 17.12 0.67 11.82
N PRO A 232 16.16 1.36 12.46
CA PRO A 232 15.49 0.97 13.72
C PRO A 232 14.79 -0.39 13.61
N PRO A 233 14.51 -1.07 14.74
CA PRO A 233 14.05 -2.47 14.73
C PRO A 233 12.66 -2.65 14.09
N TRP A 234 11.81 -1.62 14.08
CA TRP A 234 10.47 -1.73 13.49
C TRP A 234 9.65 -2.89 14.10
N ALA A 235 9.75 -3.09 15.42
CA ALA A 235 9.19 -4.25 16.12
C ALA A 235 7.66 -4.37 16.03
N ASN A 236 6.94 -3.24 15.91
CA ASN A 236 5.49 -3.17 15.77
C ASN A 236 5.04 -2.65 14.39
N VAL A 237 5.92 -2.68 13.38
CA VAL A 237 5.64 -2.21 12.02
C VAL A 237 5.40 -3.43 11.12
N PRO A 238 4.14 -3.89 10.92
CA PRO A 238 3.86 -5.03 10.05
C PRO A 238 3.96 -4.70 8.56
N GLU A 239 3.76 -3.44 8.18
CA GLU A 239 3.70 -3.01 6.79
C GLU A 239 4.78 -1.96 6.53
N GLY A 240 5.56 -2.14 5.48
CA GLY A 240 6.64 -1.24 5.11
C GLY A 240 6.90 -1.24 3.62
N LEU A 241 7.23 -0.05 3.09
CA LEU A 241 7.42 0.18 1.67
C LEU A 241 8.57 1.14 1.41
N GLY A 242 9.39 0.79 0.42
CA GLY A 242 10.45 1.63 -0.10
C GLY A 242 9.88 2.89 -0.75
N GLY A 243 10.66 3.96 -0.67
CA GLY A 243 10.23 5.27 -1.10
C GLY A 243 11.33 6.27 -0.88
N GLY A 244 10.91 7.44 -0.43
CA GLY A 244 11.78 8.56 -0.12
C GLY A 244 11.88 9.56 -1.29
N PRO A 245 12.47 10.71 -1.00
CA PRO A 245 12.97 11.09 0.32
C PRO A 245 11.87 11.44 1.33
N VAL A 246 12.22 11.57 2.61
CA VAL A 246 11.39 12.27 3.59
C VAL A 246 11.17 13.71 3.11
N ILE A 247 9.91 14.13 3.08
CA ILE A 247 9.51 15.45 2.58
C ILE A 247 8.82 16.30 3.64
N VAL A 248 8.27 15.73 4.70
CA VAL A 248 7.75 16.50 5.85
C VAL A 248 8.20 15.86 7.15
N ARG A 249 8.67 16.68 8.10
CA ARG A 249 9.05 16.26 9.46
C ARG A 249 8.60 17.30 10.48
N GLY A 250 7.82 16.88 11.47
CA GLY A 250 7.28 17.77 12.51
C GLY A 250 6.44 18.91 11.93
N GLY A 251 5.68 18.63 10.87
CA GLY A 251 4.85 19.63 10.18
C GLY A 251 5.63 20.65 9.35
N LYS A 252 6.92 20.44 9.12
CA LYS A 252 7.79 21.33 8.32
C LYS A 252 8.28 20.62 7.06
N PRO A 253 8.35 21.32 5.92
CA PRO A 253 8.79 20.75 4.66
C PRO A 253 10.31 20.56 4.69
N VAL A 254 10.79 19.44 4.16
CA VAL A 254 12.20 19.09 4.12
C VAL A 254 12.75 19.43 2.73
N PHE A 255 13.60 20.45 2.65
CA PHE A 255 14.27 20.83 1.40
C PHE A 255 15.40 19.87 1.01
N ARG A 256 16.26 19.51 1.99
CA ARG A 256 17.37 18.56 1.83
C ARG A 256 17.20 17.43 2.83
N SER A 257 16.84 16.26 2.33
CA SER A 257 16.72 15.06 3.15
C SER A 257 18.07 14.42 3.46
N PHE A 258 19.12 14.73 2.69
CA PHE A 258 20.44 14.07 2.69
C PHE A 258 20.36 12.55 2.44
N GLU A 259 19.33 12.11 1.74
CA GLU A 259 19.17 10.72 1.31
C GLU A 259 19.82 10.48 -0.04
N ASN A 260 20.11 9.22 -0.34
CA ASN A 260 20.83 8.81 -1.55
C ASN A 260 19.96 8.90 -2.82
N PHE A 261 19.63 10.13 -3.22
CA PHE A 261 18.94 10.50 -4.44
C PHE A 261 19.80 11.48 -5.24
N GLU A 262 19.87 11.27 -6.54
CA GLU A 262 20.55 12.20 -7.45
C GLU A 262 19.81 13.53 -7.49
N SER A 263 20.54 14.62 -7.70
CA SER A 263 19.96 15.97 -7.70
C SER A 263 18.86 16.10 -8.77
N GLU A 264 19.09 15.52 -9.93
CA GLU A 264 18.17 15.45 -11.07
C GLU A 264 16.85 14.76 -10.71
N GLN A 265 16.90 13.76 -9.82
CA GLN A 265 15.68 13.08 -9.34
C GLN A 265 14.80 14.00 -8.48
N LEU A 266 15.34 15.09 -7.94
CA LEU A 266 14.65 15.96 -6.99
C LEU A 266 14.26 17.31 -7.59
N ILE A 267 15.11 17.89 -8.44
CA ILE A 267 14.93 19.28 -8.94
C ILE A 267 14.00 19.38 -10.15
N TYR A 268 13.82 18.32 -10.93
CA TYR A 268 12.95 18.38 -12.11
C TYR A 268 11.48 18.21 -11.74
N ARG A 269 10.64 19.04 -12.38
CA ARG A 269 9.19 18.88 -12.37
C ARG A 269 8.79 17.64 -13.13
N THR A 270 8.02 16.79 -12.48
CA THR A 270 7.52 15.55 -13.05
C THR A 270 6.30 15.10 -12.27
N ALA A 271 5.62 14.05 -12.73
CA ALA A 271 4.61 13.39 -11.93
C ALA A 271 5.24 12.86 -10.64
N ARG A 272 4.55 12.98 -9.50
CA ARG A 272 5.07 12.60 -8.18
C ARG A 272 3.97 11.96 -7.37
N SER A 273 4.32 11.04 -6.49
CA SER A 273 3.42 10.51 -5.48
C SER A 273 4.01 10.65 -4.08
N ALA A 274 3.14 10.76 -3.08
CA ALA A 274 3.52 10.87 -1.68
C ALA A 274 2.47 10.25 -0.76
N VAL A 275 2.92 9.85 0.42
CA VAL A 275 2.09 9.50 1.56
C VAL A 275 2.48 10.36 2.75
N GLY A 276 1.49 10.82 3.50
CA GLY A 276 1.68 11.57 4.73
C GLY A 276 0.60 11.27 5.76
N GLN A 277 0.87 11.67 6.99
CA GLN A 277 -0.06 11.56 8.11
C GLN A 277 -0.22 12.91 8.78
N THR A 278 -1.45 13.30 9.05
CA THR A 278 -1.82 14.51 9.80
C THR A 278 -1.75 14.29 11.31
N ALA A 279 -1.78 15.37 12.10
CA ALA A 279 -1.68 15.28 13.55
C ALA A 279 -2.81 14.46 14.23
N ASP A 280 -3.99 14.42 13.61
CA ASP A 280 -5.15 13.61 14.05
C ASP A 280 -5.10 12.16 13.53
N GLY A 281 -4.00 11.76 12.88
CA GLY A 281 -3.75 10.39 12.43
C GLY A 281 -4.33 10.03 11.06
N ARG A 282 -5.05 10.93 10.38
CA ARG A 282 -5.55 10.68 9.01
C ARG A 282 -4.38 10.50 8.04
N ILE A 283 -4.59 9.63 7.06
CA ILE A 283 -3.63 9.38 5.98
C ILE A 283 -3.99 10.26 4.79
N VAL A 284 -2.96 10.85 4.19
CA VAL A 284 -3.05 11.61 2.95
C VAL A 284 -2.21 10.88 1.90
N LEU A 285 -2.85 10.45 0.83
CA LEU A 285 -2.18 9.97 -0.39
C LEU A 285 -2.30 11.07 -1.44
N LEU A 286 -1.20 11.39 -2.10
CA LEU A 286 -1.18 12.41 -3.15
C LEU A 286 -0.48 11.87 -4.39
N VAL A 287 -1.06 12.17 -5.55
CA VAL A 287 -0.39 12.08 -6.85
C VAL A 287 -0.54 13.40 -7.58
N ALA A 288 0.57 14.00 -7.98
CA ALA A 288 0.58 15.11 -8.93
C ALA A 288 0.87 14.55 -10.33
N ASP A 289 0.02 14.88 -11.31
CA ASP A 289 0.30 14.60 -12.71
C ASP A 289 1.49 15.46 -13.17
N GLY A 290 2.21 15.08 -14.22
CA GLY A 290 3.29 15.90 -14.72
C GLY A 290 3.77 15.56 -16.13
N LYS A 291 4.67 16.40 -16.65
CA LYS A 291 5.22 16.34 -18.01
C LYS A 291 4.15 16.36 -19.13
N GLN A 292 3.05 17.06 -18.90
CA GLN A 292 1.94 17.19 -19.86
C GLN A 292 1.67 18.68 -20.14
N PRO A 293 2.33 19.27 -21.16
CA PRO A 293 2.18 20.69 -21.49
C PRO A 293 0.72 21.13 -21.63
N GLY A 294 0.37 22.27 -21.04
CA GLY A 294 -1.00 22.80 -21.04
C GLY A 294 -1.98 22.08 -20.08
N TYR A 295 -1.59 20.96 -19.47
CA TYR A 295 -2.43 20.19 -18.54
C TYR A 295 -1.84 20.12 -17.13
N SER A 296 -0.65 19.53 -16.97
CA SER A 296 0.07 19.48 -15.69
C SER A 296 1.57 19.47 -15.91
N THR A 297 2.28 20.44 -15.35
CA THR A 297 3.75 20.50 -15.42
C THR A 297 4.41 19.60 -14.37
N GLY A 298 3.69 19.29 -13.30
CA GLY A 298 4.15 18.49 -12.17
C GLY A 298 4.99 19.26 -11.17
N LEU A 299 5.47 18.54 -10.17
CA LEU A 299 6.12 19.11 -9.00
C LEU A 299 7.60 18.72 -8.94
N THR A 300 8.43 19.65 -8.49
CA THR A 300 9.72 19.30 -7.90
C THR A 300 9.49 18.56 -6.57
N ASN A 301 10.52 17.90 -6.05
CA ASN A 301 10.38 17.21 -4.76
C ASN A 301 10.09 18.18 -3.59
N PHE A 302 10.63 19.41 -3.65
CA PHE A 302 10.37 20.39 -2.60
C PHE A 302 8.96 20.98 -2.68
N GLU A 303 8.39 21.15 -3.87
CA GLU A 303 7.00 21.60 -3.94
C GLU A 303 6.03 20.52 -3.50
N LEU A 304 6.32 19.25 -3.79
CA LEU A 304 5.60 18.14 -3.19
C LEU A 304 5.64 18.21 -1.64
N ALA A 305 6.80 18.53 -1.06
CA ALA A 305 6.93 18.76 0.38
C ALA A 305 6.04 19.90 0.89
N LEU A 306 6.00 21.03 0.16
CA LEU A 306 5.15 22.16 0.48
C LEU A 306 3.66 21.81 0.38
N THR A 307 3.25 21.06 -0.65
CA THR A 307 1.86 20.60 -0.81
C THR A 307 1.46 19.67 0.34
N MET A 308 2.28 18.67 0.68
CA MET A 308 1.97 17.76 1.81
C MET A 308 1.89 18.49 3.15
N MET A 309 2.73 19.50 3.39
CA MET A 309 2.64 20.38 4.55
C MET A 309 1.33 21.19 4.55
N ARG A 310 0.94 21.79 3.41
CA ARG A 310 -0.32 22.57 3.28
C ARG A 310 -1.55 21.69 3.53
N LEU A 311 -1.48 20.41 3.17
CA LEU A 311 -2.51 19.41 3.47
C LEU A 311 -2.52 18.97 4.95
N GLY A 312 -1.64 19.53 5.79
CA GLY A 312 -1.62 19.32 7.24
C GLY A 312 -0.80 18.12 7.69
N CYS A 313 -0.01 17.50 6.81
CA CYS A 313 0.83 16.36 7.20
C CYS A 313 1.89 16.81 8.21
N VAL A 314 2.08 16.04 9.28
CA VAL A 314 3.17 16.21 10.25
C VAL A 314 4.38 15.33 9.94
N SER A 315 4.15 14.22 9.23
CA SER A 315 5.16 13.32 8.67
C SER A 315 4.75 12.95 7.25
N ALA A 316 5.68 12.98 6.29
CA ALA A 316 5.40 12.54 4.92
C ALA A 316 6.66 12.11 4.18
N SER A 317 6.49 11.18 3.24
CA SER A 317 7.51 10.67 2.35
C SER A 317 7.04 10.77 0.90
N ALA A 318 7.96 11.10 -0.01
CA ALA A 318 7.77 10.84 -1.42
C ALA A 318 7.83 9.32 -1.70
N LEU A 319 7.22 8.88 -2.80
CA LEU A 319 7.21 7.48 -3.24
C LEU A 319 7.63 7.39 -4.73
N ALA A 320 6.71 7.05 -5.64
CA ALA A 320 6.96 6.99 -7.07
C ALA A 320 7.12 8.38 -7.71
N SER A 321 7.86 8.43 -8.82
CA SER A 321 8.16 9.64 -9.59
C SER A 321 8.15 9.32 -11.09
N GLY A 322 7.71 10.28 -11.91
CA GLY A 322 7.62 10.13 -13.35
C GLY A 322 6.55 9.12 -13.77
N PRO A 323 6.79 8.31 -14.82
CA PRO A 323 5.77 7.45 -15.42
C PRO A 323 5.10 6.44 -14.50
N THR A 324 5.72 6.10 -13.37
CA THR A 324 5.20 5.14 -12.38
C THR A 324 4.36 5.78 -11.29
N ALA A 325 4.30 7.11 -11.19
CA ALA A 325 3.37 7.77 -10.27
C ALA A 325 1.95 7.61 -10.82
N ALA A 326 1.09 6.92 -10.07
CA ALA A 326 -0.33 6.78 -10.36
C ALA A 326 -1.13 6.60 -9.07
N MET A 327 -2.43 6.88 -9.14
CA MET A 327 -3.43 6.72 -8.11
C MET A 327 -4.63 5.98 -8.68
N ALA A 328 -5.14 5.00 -7.95
CA ALA A 328 -6.30 4.24 -8.38
C ALA A 328 -7.31 4.03 -7.24
N PHE A 329 -8.52 3.67 -7.65
CA PHE A 329 -9.58 3.20 -6.78
C PHE A 329 -10.30 2.02 -7.42
N ASP A 330 -10.35 0.92 -6.69
CA ASP A 330 -10.96 -0.35 -7.06
C ASP A 330 -10.59 -0.81 -8.49
N GLY A 331 -9.32 -0.64 -8.85
CA GLY A 331 -8.78 -1.06 -10.15
C GLY A 331 -8.99 -0.07 -11.29
N ASN A 332 -9.40 1.17 -11.00
CA ASN A 332 -9.59 2.24 -11.98
C ASN A 332 -8.69 3.43 -11.64
N LEU A 333 -7.99 3.96 -12.63
CA LEU A 333 -7.15 5.15 -12.45
C LEU A 333 -7.99 6.37 -12.06
N LEU A 334 -7.48 7.15 -11.12
CA LEU A 334 -8.02 8.46 -10.72
C LEU A 334 -7.22 9.60 -11.35
N ASP A 335 -5.92 9.39 -11.59
CA ASP A 335 -4.99 10.35 -12.18
C ASP A 335 -4.83 10.19 -13.70
N ARG A 336 -4.03 11.07 -14.30
CA ARG A 336 -3.67 10.96 -15.72
C ARG A 336 -2.17 10.63 -15.86
N PRO A 337 -1.83 9.36 -16.18
CA PRO A 337 -0.45 8.93 -16.31
C PRO A 337 0.37 9.84 -17.22
N SER A 338 1.63 10.11 -16.84
CA SER A 338 2.51 10.95 -17.66
C SER A 338 2.95 10.26 -18.97
N ALA A 339 2.85 8.94 -19.03
CA ALA A 339 3.04 8.16 -20.24
C ALA A 339 1.70 7.96 -20.98
N ARG A 340 1.74 7.47 -22.23
CA ARG A 340 0.50 7.18 -23.01
C ARG A 340 -0.45 6.18 -22.31
N ARG A 341 0.08 5.38 -21.40
CA ARG A 341 -0.63 4.35 -20.63
C ARG A 341 -0.03 4.29 -19.23
N GLU A 342 -0.77 3.70 -18.30
CA GLU A 342 -0.28 3.35 -16.97
C GLU A 342 1.01 2.52 -17.04
N SER A 343 2.05 2.98 -16.34
CA SER A 343 3.29 2.21 -16.19
C SER A 343 3.18 1.22 -15.05
N ALA A 344 3.88 0.10 -15.19
CA ALA A 344 3.97 -0.90 -14.13
C ALA A 344 5.02 -0.48 -13.08
N ALA A 345 4.82 -0.89 -11.83
CA ALA A 345 5.77 -0.75 -10.74
C ALA A 345 5.97 -2.09 -10.02
N GLY A 346 7.06 -2.21 -9.24
CA GLY A 346 7.34 -3.42 -8.46
C GLY A 346 6.50 -3.55 -7.18
N ALA A 347 5.95 -2.43 -6.69
CA ALA A 347 5.10 -2.41 -5.50
C ALA A 347 4.14 -1.21 -5.47
N ALA A 348 3.15 -1.29 -4.60
CA ALA A 348 2.17 -0.24 -4.30
C ALA A 348 1.89 -0.14 -2.80
N LEU A 349 1.36 1.01 -2.40
CA LEU A 349 0.79 1.25 -1.08
C LEU A 349 -0.73 1.34 -1.23
N THR A 350 -1.46 0.45 -0.57
CA THR A 350 -2.93 0.38 -0.69
C THR A 350 -3.61 0.68 0.64
N LEU A 351 -4.58 1.57 0.59
CA LEU A 351 -5.57 1.79 1.63
C LEU A 351 -6.70 0.77 1.45
N ASN A 352 -6.78 -0.17 2.37
CA ASN A 352 -7.78 -1.23 2.37
C ASN A 352 -8.90 -0.89 3.37
N TYR A 353 -10.14 -0.98 2.91
CA TYR A 353 -11.35 -0.88 3.72
C TYR A 353 -12.08 -2.23 3.77
N TYR A 354 -12.39 -2.68 4.98
CA TYR A 354 -12.96 -3.99 5.26
C TYR A 354 -14.46 -4.01 5.56
N GLY A 355 -15.08 -2.84 5.66
CA GLY A 355 -16.52 -2.75 5.92
C GLY A 355 -17.36 -2.89 4.65
N VAL A 356 -18.68 -2.87 4.81
CA VAL A 356 -19.61 -2.87 3.68
C VAL A 356 -19.42 -1.63 2.82
N TYR A 357 -19.44 -1.83 1.51
CA TYR A 357 -19.31 -0.76 0.52
C TYR A 357 -20.48 -0.80 -0.46
N ALA A 358 -21.23 0.31 -0.56
CA ALA A 358 -22.22 0.50 -1.62
C ALA A 358 -21.59 1.38 -2.71
N PRO A 359 -21.44 0.94 -3.97
CA PRO A 359 -20.95 1.82 -5.04
C PRO A 359 -21.91 2.98 -5.34
N PRO A 360 -21.48 4.04 -6.04
CA PRO A 360 -22.38 5.07 -6.56
C PRO A 360 -23.51 4.46 -7.39
N LEU A 361 -24.71 5.01 -7.25
CA LEU A 361 -25.88 4.59 -8.03
C LEU A 361 -25.72 4.99 -9.50
N GLN A 362 -26.24 4.15 -10.41
CA GLN A 362 -26.24 4.43 -11.86
C GLN A 362 -27.04 5.69 -12.22
N THR A 363 -28.11 5.96 -11.46
CA THR A 363 -28.88 7.20 -11.51
C THR A 363 -29.26 7.60 -10.09
N LYS A 364 -29.33 8.91 -9.84
CA LYS A 364 -29.89 9.47 -8.61
C LYS A 364 -31.35 9.88 -8.75
N ALA A 365 -31.90 9.92 -9.96
CA ALA A 365 -33.29 10.26 -10.21
C ALA A 365 -34.00 9.04 -10.80
N VAL A 366 -35.06 8.60 -10.13
CA VAL A 366 -35.87 7.43 -10.51
C VAL A 366 -37.27 7.91 -10.86
N PRO A 367 -37.79 7.65 -12.07
CA PRO A 367 -39.18 7.95 -12.42
C PRO A 367 -40.17 7.19 -11.52
N PRO A 368 -41.43 7.64 -11.39
CA PRO A 368 -42.45 6.99 -10.54
C PRO A 368 -42.71 5.51 -10.87
N THR A 369 -42.55 5.14 -12.14
CA THR A 369 -42.69 3.77 -12.65
C THR A 369 -41.35 3.10 -12.93
N GLY A 370 -40.25 3.76 -12.56
CA GLY A 370 -38.88 3.30 -12.81
C GLY A 370 -38.41 2.27 -11.79
N SER A 371 -37.22 1.74 -12.08
CA SER A 371 -36.48 0.89 -11.16
C SER A 371 -35.05 1.38 -10.99
N LEU A 372 -34.43 0.97 -9.89
CA LEU A 372 -33.07 1.25 -9.53
C LEU A 372 -32.38 -0.04 -9.09
N SER A 373 -31.17 -0.25 -9.59
CA SER A 373 -30.34 -1.35 -9.10
C SER A 373 -29.55 -0.92 -7.87
N LEU A 374 -29.93 -1.44 -6.71
CA LEU A 374 -29.19 -1.27 -5.46
C LEU A 374 -28.12 -2.35 -5.37
N THR A 375 -26.89 -1.97 -4.99
CA THR A 375 -25.76 -2.89 -4.93
C THR A 375 -24.95 -2.60 -3.68
N TYR A 376 -24.42 -3.65 -3.04
CA TYR A 376 -23.37 -3.52 -2.03
C TYR A 376 -22.34 -4.66 -2.17
N LYS A 377 -21.15 -4.42 -1.65
CA LYS A 377 -20.01 -5.34 -1.62
C LYS A 377 -19.64 -5.64 -0.17
N LEU A 378 -19.40 -6.92 0.10
CA LEU A 378 -18.79 -7.44 1.33
C LEU A 378 -17.46 -8.09 0.97
N VAL A 379 -16.48 -7.94 1.85
CA VAL A 379 -15.16 -8.56 1.71
C VAL A 379 -14.87 -9.58 2.81
N ARG A 380 -15.83 -9.76 3.73
CA ARG A 380 -15.83 -10.74 4.81
C ARG A 380 -17.23 -11.29 5.01
N GLN A 381 -17.33 -12.46 5.63
CA GLN A 381 -18.63 -13.00 6.02
C GLN A 381 -19.29 -12.02 7.00
N SER A 382 -20.52 -11.60 6.68
CA SER A 382 -21.19 -10.54 7.44
C SER A 382 -22.68 -10.80 7.60
N LYS A 383 -23.23 -10.43 8.75
CA LYS A 383 -24.67 -10.28 8.96
C LYS A 383 -25.10 -8.90 8.47
N VAL A 384 -26.03 -8.85 7.52
CA VAL A 384 -26.44 -7.61 6.84
C VAL A 384 -27.86 -7.21 7.19
N THR A 385 -28.10 -5.91 7.29
CA THR A 385 -29.44 -5.30 7.21
C THR A 385 -29.39 -4.14 6.21
N ALA A 386 -30.11 -4.28 5.11
CA ALA A 386 -30.18 -3.28 4.05
C ALA A 386 -31.63 -2.79 3.87
N THR A 387 -31.81 -1.47 3.83
CA THR A 387 -33.13 -0.83 3.72
C THR A 387 -33.08 0.38 2.81
N THR A 388 -34.20 0.73 2.17
CA THR A 388 -34.43 2.10 1.69
C THR A 388 -35.38 2.82 2.63
N ALA A 389 -35.06 4.05 3.00
CA ALA A 389 -35.95 4.93 3.76
C ALA A 389 -36.30 6.16 2.92
N GLY A 390 -37.59 6.46 2.80
CA GLY A 390 -38.13 7.57 2.01
C GLY A 390 -39.17 8.41 2.78
N PRO A 391 -39.91 9.28 2.08
CA PRO A 391 -40.86 10.20 2.70
C PRO A 391 -42.01 9.46 3.39
N ASN A 392 -42.68 10.15 4.32
CA ASN A 392 -43.85 9.64 5.05
C ASN A 392 -43.61 8.31 5.80
N GLY A 393 -42.36 8.01 6.15
CA GLY A 393 -42.00 6.76 6.83
C GLY A 393 -41.99 5.54 5.92
N ASP A 394 -41.92 5.72 4.60
CA ASP A 394 -41.76 4.60 3.67
C ASP A 394 -40.40 3.93 3.89
N VAL A 395 -40.42 2.71 4.44
CA VAL A 395 -39.22 1.90 4.66
C VAL A 395 -39.40 0.56 3.96
N VAL A 396 -38.42 0.20 3.13
CA VAL A 396 -38.40 -1.06 2.40
C VAL A 396 -37.21 -1.88 2.85
N SER A 397 -37.46 -3.09 3.33
CA SER A 397 -36.39 -4.07 3.54
C SER A 397 -35.88 -4.53 2.19
N VAL A 398 -34.58 -4.34 1.94
CA VAL A 398 -33.89 -4.78 0.73
C VAL A 398 -33.20 -6.12 0.99
N ASP A 399 -32.58 -6.27 2.15
CA ASP A 399 -31.87 -7.49 2.56
C ASP A 399 -31.79 -7.61 4.08
N SER A 400 -31.82 -8.83 4.61
CA SER A 400 -31.70 -9.12 6.04
C SER A 400 -31.22 -10.56 6.24
N ALA A 401 -29.98 -10.82 5.84
CA ALA A 401 -29.39 -12.16 5.86
C ALA A 401 -27.88 -12.11 6.17
N SER A 402 -27.31 -13.30 6.44
CA SER A 402 -25.86 -13.46 6.52
C SER A 402 -25.32 -13.90 5.17
N HIS A 403 -24.22 -13.26 4.75
CA HIS A 403 -23.67 -13.39 3.42
C HIS A 403 -22.15 -13.63 3.47
N PRO A 404 -21.60 -14.52 2.63
CA PRO A 404 -20.15 -14.59 2.42
C PRO A 404 -19.61 -13.31 1.74
N PRO A 405 -18.29 -13.16 1.57
CA PRO A 405 -17.73 -12.13 0.70
C PRO A 405 -18.33 -12.18 -0.71
N GLY A 406 -18.68 -11.03 -1.26
CA GLY A 406 -19.32 -10.95 -2.57
C GLY A 406 -19.98 -9.61 -2.85
N THR A 407 -20.51 -9.49 -4.07
CA THR A 407 -21.31 -8.33 -4.50
C THR A 407 -22.76 -8.76 -4.63
N TYR A 408 -23.65 -8.06 -3.93
CA TYR A 408 -25.07 -8.36 -3.84
C TYR A 408 -25.86 -7.26 -4.55
N ARG A 409 -26.80 -7.66 -5.40
CA ARG A 409 -27.56 -6.76 -6.28
C ARG A 409 -29.05 -7.01 -6.15
N PHE A 410 -29.80 -5.93 -5.97
CA PHE A 410 -31.24 -5.94 -5.76
C PHE A 410 -31.91 -4.98 -6.74
N ASN A 411 -33.03 -5.41 -7.31
CA ASN A 411 -33.88 -4.53 -8.12
C ASN A 411 -34.91 -3.85 -7.23
N TRP A 412 -34.81 -2.55 -7.08
CA TRP A 412 -35.74 -1.72 -6.32
C TRP A 412 -36.69 -1.01 -7.29
N VAL A 413 -37.98 -0.97 -6.98
CA VAL A 413 -39.03 -0.43 -7.85
C VAL A 413 -39.75 0.73 -7.17
N ALA A 414 -39.90 1.84 -7.91
CA ALA A 414 -40.56 3.05 -7.44
C ALA A 414 -42.10 2.96 -7.49
N LEU A 415 -42.66 1.99 -8.22
CA LEU A 415 -44.09 1.89 -8.43
C LEU A 415 -44.85 1.81 -7.09
N GLY A 416 -45.77 2.75 -6.87
CA GLY A 416 -46.57 2.84 -5.65
C GLY A 416 -45.86 3.49 -4.46
N ARG A 417 -44.63 3.99 -4.64
CA ARG A 417 -43.85 4.67 -3.61
C ARG A 417 -44.08 6.19 -3.66
N PRO A 418 -44.07 6.89 -2.51
CA PRO A 418 -44.15 8.35 -2.48
C PRO A 418 -43.00 9.02 -3.26
N ALA A 419 -43.31 10.09 -3.97
CA ALA A 419 -42.27 10.95 -4.57
C ALA A 419 -41.46 11.66 -3.47
N GLY A 420 -40.15 11.82 -3.69
CA GLY A 420 -39.24 12.52 -2.78
C GLY A 420 -37.90 11.81 -2.60
N ASP A 421 -37.15 12.22 -1.59
CA ASP A 421 -35.80 11.74 -1.35
C ASP A 421 -35.79 10.42 -0.57
N TYR A 422 -34.90 9.53 -0.98
CA TYR A 422 -34.69 8.21 -0.41
C TYR A 422 -33.22 8.01 -0.09
N THR A 423 -32.95 7.29 0.99
CA THR A 423 -31.61 6.80 1.35
C THR A 423 -31.62 5.28 1.34
N PHE A 424 -30.78 4.69 0.51
CA PHE A 424 -30.41 3.28 0.60
C PHE A 424 -29.30 3.13 1.64
N ARG A 425 -29.58 2.40 2.72
CA ARG A 425 -28.67 2.17 3.84
C ARG A 425 -28.38 0.68 3.97
N VAL A 426 -27.10 0.34 4.10
CA VAL A 426 -26.63 -1.02 4.36
C VAL A 426 -25.79 -1.00 5.63
N ALA A 427 -26.20 -1.76 6.63
CA ALA A 427 -25.42 -2.05 7.83
C ALA A 427 -24.92 -3.49 7.78
N ALA A 428 -23.67 -3.71 8.17
CA ALA A 428 -23.07 -5.03 8.21
C ALA A 428 -22.18 -5.20 9.45
N ASP A 429 -22.36 -6.33 10.13
CA ASP A 429 -21.51 -6.81 11.21
C ASP A 429 -20.71 -8.02 10.70
N ASP A 430 -19.39 -7.91 10.65
CA ASP A 430 -18.53 -8.96 10.13
C ASP A 430 -18.22 -10.07 11.15
N ASP A 431 -17.59 -11.14 10.69
CA ASP A 431 -17.13 -12.30 11.48
C ASP A 431 -15.99 -11.98 12.48
N GLN A 432 -15.52 -10.72 12.56
CA GLN A 432 -14.69 -10.22 13.67
C GLN A 432 -15.47 -9.30 14.63
N GLY A 433 -16.79 -9.18 14.47
CA GLY A 433 -17.63 -8.31 15.28
C GLY A 433 -17.46 -6.81 14.96
N ARG A 434 -16.92 -6.47 13.77
CA ARG A 434 -16.76 -5.08 13.35
C ARG A 434 -18.02 -4.61 12.63
N HIS A 435 -18.58 -3.50 13.11
CA HIS A 435 -19.74 -2.86 12.50
C HIS A 435 -19.35 -1.88 11.40
N SER A 436 -20.09 -1.85 10.30
CA SER A 436 -19.89 -0.92 9.20
C SER A 436 -21.22 -0.51 8.55
N VAL A 437 -21.25 0.70 7.97
CA VAL A 437 -22.43 1.25 7.29
C VAL A 437 -22.03 1.90 5.97
N ALA A 438 -22.86 1.70 4.94
CA ALA A 438 -22.78 2.42 3.68
C ALA A 438 -24.16 2.98 3.29
N GLU A 439 -24.17 4.22 2.78
CA GLU A 439 -25.40 4.93 2.43
C GLU A 439 -25.32 5.53 1.02
N ARG A 440 -26.45 5.54 0.31
CA ARG A 440 -26.60 6.16 -1.01
C ARG A 440 -27.95 6.84 -1.15
N ASP A 441 -27.94 8.12 -1.50
CA ASP A 441 -29.15 8.90 -1.70
C ASP A 441 -29.60 8.92 -3.17
N PHE A 442 -30.91 8.90 -3.36
CA PHE A 442 -31.60 9.06 -4.64
C PHE A 442 -32.97 9.70 -4.43
N THR A 443 -33.62 10.12 -5.51
CA THR A 443 -34.93 10.78 -5.48
C THR A 443 -35.88 10.07 -6.43
N VAL A 444 -37.13 9.88 -5.99
CA VAL A 444 -38.24 9.40 -6.81
C VAL A 444 -39.03 10.59 -7.32
N GLY A 445 -39.23 10.65 -8.63
CA GLY A 445 -40.01 11.68 -9.30
C GLY A 445 -41.49 11.66 -8.91
N ARG A 446 -42.20 12.74 -9.27
CA ARG A 446 -43.66 12.82 -9.17
C ARG A 446 -44.35 12.11 -10.32
#